data_AF-A0A0C1YJZ7-F1
#
_entry.id   AF-A0A0C1YJZ7-F1
#
_cell.length_a   1.000
_cell.length_b   1.000
_cell.length_c   1.000
_cell.angle_alpha   90.00
_cell.angle_beta   90.00
_cell.angle_gamma   90.00
#
_symmetry.space_group_name_H-M   'P 1'
#
loop_
_entity.id
_entity.type
_entity.pdbx_description
1 polymer ?
#
loop_
_entity_poly.entity_id
_entity_poly.type
_entity_poly.pdbx_seq_one_letter_code
_entity_poly.pdbx_strand_id
1 'polypeptide(L)'
;MAKANKVPARVIVDTTVDGVAYKPNQAVTFSAGKAKALEKAGQIDTDSDAVKYVISQGAELIEHLDPEELEAAAKAASTAEGGAGATNQAE
;
A
#
# COMPACT_ATOMS: atom_id res chain seq x y z
N MET A 1 -9.32 -17.48 -0.95
CA MET A 1 -8.96 -16.05 -0.81
C MET A 1 -7.73 -16.01 0.08
N ALA A 2 -6.53 -16.02 -0.52
CA ALA A 2 -5.30 -15.97 0.25
C ALA A 2 -5.23 -14.61 0.93
N LYS A 3 -5.27 -14.56 2.27
CA LYS A 3 -4.86 -13.36 2.99
C LYS A 3 -3.45 -13.04 2.49
N ALA A 4 -3.29 -11.90 1.83
CA ALA A 4 -1.97 -11.40 1.49
C ALA A 4 -1.17 -11.35 2.80
N ASN A 5 -0.16 -12.22 2.95
CA ASN A 5 0.73 -12.16 4.09
C ASN A 5 1.51 -10.85 3.96
N LYS A 6 1.02 -9.80 4.64
CA LYS A 6 1.65 -8.49 4.66
C LYS A 6 2.76 -8.50 5.72
N VAL A 7 3.94 -8.01 5.35
CA VAL A 7 5.16 -7.99 6.16
C VAL A 7 5.56 -6.54 6.38
N PRO A 8 5.61 -6.07 7.63
CA PRO A 8 6.11 -4.74 7.94
C PRO A 8 7.62 -4.70 7.75
N ALA A 9 8.11 -3.62 7.17
CA ALA A 9 9.53 -3.43 6.92
C ALA A 9 9.92 -1.95 7.02
N ARG A 10 11.17 -1.70 7.41
CA ARG A 10 11.76 -0.38 7.39
C ARG A 10 12.43 -0.14 6.05
N VAL A 11 12.18 1.00 5.44
CA VAL A 11 12.87 1.45 4.22
C VAL A 11 14.28 1.93 4.59
N ILE A 12 15.30 1.34 3.97
CA ILE A 12 16.70 1.68 4.23
C ILE A 12 17.17 2.80 3.29
N VAL A 13 16.74 2.74 2.03
CA VAL A 13 17.18 3.65 0.96
C VAL A 13 15.97 4.24 0.23
N ASP A 14 16.17 5.39 -0.42
CA ASP A 14 15.16 5.98 -1.30
C ASP A 14 14.82 4.96 -2.41
N THR A 15 13.57 4.52 -2.47
CA THR A 15 13.14 3.49 -3.42
C THR A 15 11.75 3.78 -3.96
N THR A 16 11.52 3.43 -5.21
CA THR A 16 10.21 3.55 -5.86
C THR A 16 9.66 2.15 -6.09
N VAL A 17 8.54 1.83 -5.46
CA VAL A 17 7.87 0.53 -5.55
C VAL A 17 6.49 0.76 -6.18
N ASP A 18 6.27 0.19 -7.37
CA ASP A 18 5.04 0.33 -8.15
C ASP A 18 4.62 1.78 -8.41
N GLY A 19 5.60 2.66 -8.61
CA GLY A 19 5.38 4.10 -8.83
C GLY A 19 5.19 4.92 -7.55
N VAL A 20 5.15 4.29 -6.37
CA VAL A 20 5.13 4.96 -5.07
C VAL A 20 6.55 5.15 -4.56
N ALA A 21 6.95 6.41 -4.35
CA ALA A 21 8.26 6.75 -3.80
C ALA A 21 8.25 6.67 -2.27
N TYR A 22 9.18 5.90 -1.71
CA TYR A 22 9.40 5.74 -0.29
C TYR A 22 10.74 6.32 0.14
N LYS A 23 10.76 6.96 1.30
CA LYS A 23 11.93 7.59 1.90
C LYS A 23 12.58 6.67 2.94
N PRO A 24 13.91 6.79 3.15
CA PRO A 24 14.59 6.12 4.25
C PRO A 24 13.92 6.39 5.60
N ASN A 25 13.98 5.40 6.49
CA ASN A 25 13.37 5.40 7.83
C ASN A 25 11.83 5.42 7.86
N GLN A 26 11.15 5.18 6.74
CA GLN A 26 9.72 4.92 6.75
C GLN A 26 9.43 3.46 7.10
N ALA A 27 8.32 3.23 7.81
CA ALA A 27 7.78 1.90 8.04
C ALA A 27 6.70 1.61 6.99
N VAL A 28 6.88 0.57 6.18
CA VAL A 28 5.96 0.21 5.10
C VAL A 28 5.65 -1.28 5.17
N THR A 29 4.39 -1.64 4.97
CA THR A 29 3.93 -3.02 4.94
C THR A 29 3.76 -3.47 3.49
N PHE A 30 4.51 -4.50 3.09
CA PHE A 30 4.50 -5.05 1.74
C PHE A 30 3.95 -6.48 1.74
N SER A 31 3.53 -7.00 0.58
CA SER A 31 3.27 -8.44 0.45
C SER A 31 4.57 -9.26 0.65
N ALA A 32 4.49 -10.45 1.23
CA ALA A 32 5.66 -11.27 1.58
C ALA A 32 6.60 -11.54 0.40
N GLY A 33 6.05 -11.70 -0.82
CA GLY A 33 6.85 -11.86 -2.04
C GLY A 33 7.68 -10.62 -2.37
N LYS A 34 7.06 -9.43 -2.30
CA LYS A 34 7.74 -8.15 -2.52
C LYS A 34 8.74 -7.84 -1.42
N ALA A 35 8.36 -8.03 -0.16
CA ALA A 35 9.24 -7.79 0.98
C ALA A 35 10.54 -8.59 0.84
N LYS A 36 10.46 -9.88 0.50
CA LYS A 36 11.63 -10.74 0.28
C LYS A 36 12.51 -10.28 -0.88
N ALA A 37 11.92 -9.80 -1.98
CA ALA A 37 12.68 -9.29 -3.13
C ALA A 37 13.41 -7.97 -2.78
N LEU A 38 12.71 -7.05 -2.12
CA LEU A 38 13.25 -5.75 -1.69
C LEU A 38 14.32 -5.89 -0.60
N GLU A 39 14.13 -6.81 0.34
CA GLU A 39 15.12 -7.13 1.38
C GLU A 39 16.39 -7.70 0.76
N LYS A 40 16.25 -8.65 -0.18
CA LYS A 40 17.40 -9.21 -0.91
C LYS A 40 18.14 -8.16 -1.74
N ALA A 41 17.43 -7.13 -2.22
CA ALA A 41 18.02 -5.99 -2.90
C ALA A 41 18.66 -4.96 -1.94
N GLY A 42 18.55 -5.15 -0.62
CA GLY A 42 19.06 -4.23 0.39
C GLY A 42 18.29 -2.92 0.50
N GLN A 43 17.04 -2.88 0.01
CA GLN A 43 16.23 -1.66 0.00
C GLN A 43 15.38 -1.49 1.25
N ILE A 44 14.98 -2.61 1.87
CA ILE A 44 14.19 -2.65 3.09
C ILE A 44 14.82 -3.60 4.11
N ASP A 45 14.40 -3.45 5.35
CA ASP A 45 14.78 -4.24 6.51
C ASP A 45 13.50 -4.81 7.14
N THR A 46 13.32 -6.14 7.11
CA THR A 46 12.13 -6.78 7.69
C THR A 46 12.30 -7.11 9.18
N ASP A 47 13.43 -6.73 9.78
CA ASP A 47 13.67 -6.95 11.20
C ASP A 47 12.64 -6.21 12.06
N SER A 48 12.04 -6.94 13.00
CA SER A 48 10.96 -6.41 13.84
C SER A 48 11.42 -5.28 14.76
N ASP A 49 12.68 -5.29 15.20
CA ASP A 49 13.21 -4.23 16.07
C ASP A 49 13.61 -3.00 15.25
N ALA A 50 14.05 -3.16 14.01
CA ALA A 50 14.25 -2.06 13.07
C ALA A 50 12.93 -1.30 12.77
N VAL A 51 11.83 -2.03 12.56
CA VAL A 51 10.50 -1.44 12.35
C VAL A 51 10.00 -0.72 13.60
N LYS A 52 10.07 -1.36 14.79
CA LYS A 52 9.69 -0.71 16.05
C LYS A 52 10.51 0.55 16.31
N TYR A 53 11.81 0.52 15.99
CA TYR A 53 12.69 1.67 16.16
C TYR A 53 12.16 2.86 15.35
N VAL A 54 11.89 2.71 14.06
CA VAL A 54 11.39 3.85 13.25
C VAL A 54 10.01 4.32 13.69
N ILE A 55 9.12 3.41 14.09
CA ILE A 55 7.82 3.78 14.66
C ILE A 55 8.01 4.61 15.94
N SER A 56 8.97 4.23 16.80
CA SER A 56 9.31 5.01 18.01
C SER A 56 9.86 6.41 17.72
N GLN A 57 10.46 6.60 16.53
CA GLN A 57 10.94 7.90 16.05
C GLN A 57 9.84 8.75 15.41
N GLY A 58 8.60 8.25 15.37
CA GLY A 58 7.45 8.94 14.78
C GLY A 58 7.15 8.56 13.33
N ALA A 59 7.76 7.50 12.80
CA ALA A 59 7.38 6.98 11.49
C ALA A 59 6.00 6.30 11.56
N GLU A 60 5.12 6.67 10.63
CA GLU A 60 3.83 6.01 10.47
C GLU A 60 3.99 4.71 9.68
N LEU A 61 3.22 3.68 10.05
CA LEU A 61 3.19 2.42 9.33
C LEU A 61 2.28 2.56 8.11
N ILE A 62 2.89 2.68 6.93
CA ILE A 62 2.20 2.84 5.66
C ILE A 62 1.87 1.45 5.11
N GLU A 63 0.65 1.24 4.61
CA GLU A 63 0.30 0.04 3.86
C GLU A 63 0.56 0.27 2.38
N HIS A 64 1.43 -0.55 1.76
CA HIS A 64 1.57 -0.52 0.31
C HIS A 64 0.39 -1.26 -0.33
N LEU A 65 -0.33 -0.56 -1.21
CA LEU A 65 -1.37 -1.16 -2.05
C LEU A 65 -0.76 -1.56 -3.38
N ASP A 66 -0.93 -2.83 -3.73
CA ASP A 66 -0.54 -3.32 -5.05
C ASP A 66 -1.46 -2.68 -6.12
N PRO A 67 -0.95 -2.32 -7.31
CA PRO A 67 -1.75 -1.70 -8.36
C PRO A 67 -2.95 -2.57 -8.80
N GLU A 68 -2.83 -3.90 -8.73
CA GLU A 68 -3.97 -4.82 -8.95
C GLU A 68 -5.08 -4.65 -7.90
N GLU A 69 -4.74 -4.38 -6.64
CA GLU A 69 -5.71 -4.07 -5.58
C GLU A 69 -6.34 -2.68 -5.78
N LEU A 70 -5.56 -1.74 -6.31
CA LEU A 70 -6.03 -0.39 -6.62
C LEU A 70 -7.03 -0.39 -7.80
N GLU A 71 -6.78 -1.19 -8.84
CA GLU A 71 -7.71 -1.37 -9.96
C GLU A 71 -9.00 -2.09 -9.53
N ALA A 72 -8.90 -3.08 -8.63
CA ALA A 72 -10.08 -3.74 -8.06
C ALA A 72 -10.95 -2.76 -7.24
N ALA A 73 -10.31 -1.88 -6.45
CA ALA A 73 -11.01 -0.84 -5.69
C ALA A 73 -11.65 0.23 -6.60
N ALA A 74 -10.93 0.67 -7.64
CA ALA A 74 -11.45 1.63 -8.61
C ALA A 74 -12.64 1.06 -9.41
N LYS A 75 -12.61 -0.24 -9.76
CA LYS A 75 -13.70 -0.90 -10.48
C LYS A 75 -14.96 -1.06 -9.62
N ALA A 76 -14.82 -1.22 -8.30
CA ALA A 76 -15.93 -1.24 -7.36
C ALA A 76 -16.56 0.16 -7.16
N ALA A 77 -15.75 1.24 -7.20
CA ALA A 77 -16.27 2.60 -7.14
C ALA A 77 -17.04 3.01 -8.41
N SER A 78 -16.71 2.43 -9.56
CA SER A 78 -17.32 2.79 -10.85
C SER A 78 -18.64 2.06 -11.18
N THR A 79 -19.15 1.19 -10.31
CA THR A 79 -20.45 0.50 -10.48
C THR A 79 -21.59 1.05 -9.61
N ALA A 80 -21.36 2.16 -8.88
CA ALA A 80 -22.37 2.82 -8.05
C ALA A 80 -23.01 4.07 -8.67
N GLU A 81 -22.76 4.37 -9.95
CA GLU A 81 -23.47 5.45 -10.67
C GLU A 81 -24.41 4.88 -11.73
N GLY A 82 -25.39 4.14 -11.24
CA GLY A 82 -26.49 3.63 -12.03
C GLY A 82 -27.71 3.44 -11.14
N GLY A 83 -28.52 4.48 -10.95
CA GLY A 83 -29.86 4.29 -10.42
C GLY A 83 -30.59 5.51 -9.84
N ALA A 84 -31.48 6.05 -10.68
CA ALA A 84 -32.86 6.45 -10.36
C ALA A 84 -33.19 7.87 -9.84
N GLY A 85 -34.19 8.47 -10.51
CA GLY A 85 -35.04 9.56 -10.00
C GLY A 85 -35.21 10.71 -10.98
N ALA A 86 -36.04 10.60 -12.02
CA ALA A 86 -37.47 10.97 -12.02
C ALA A 86 -37.74 12.48 -12.29
N THR A 87 -38.45 12.71 -13.40
CA THR A 87 -39.39 13.80 -13.75
C THR A 87 -38.91 15.26 -13.72
N ASN A 88 -39.09 15.97 -14.84
CA ASN A 88 -39.98 17.13 -14.88
C ASN A 88 -40.51 17.40 -16.29
N GLN A 89 -41.84 17.51 -16.34
CA GLN A 89 -42.65 18.15 -17.38
C GLN A 89 -42.45 19.68 -17.38
N ALA A 90 -43.05 20.32 -18.40
CA ALA A 90 -43.25 21.77 -18.63
C ALA A 90 -42.09 22.43 -19.40
N GLU A 91 -42.28 23.10 -20.54
CA GLU A 91 -43.44 23.82 -21.10
C GLU A 91 -43.63 23.59 -22.61
#